data_AF-A0A948I7G1-F1
#
_entry.id   AF-A0A948I7G1-F1
#
_cell.length_a   1.000
_cell.length_b   1.000
_cell.length_c   1.000
_cell.angle_alpha   90.00
_cell.angle_beta   90.00
_cell.angle_gamma   90.00
#
_symmetry.space_group_name_H-M   'P 1'
#
loop_
_entity.id
_entity.type
_entity.pdbx_description
1 polymer ?
#
loop_
_entity_poly.entity_id
_entity_poly.type
_entity_poly.pdbx_seq_one_letter_code
_entity_poly.pdbx_strand_id
1 'polypeptide(L)'
;MARLLLDRTFDEILDLLVEARDCATAMRRRPVARRIGVAEIRASSEALRVTSRLTHAMAWVMVQKAVHAGEITPEEASAEEHRLGGQSVCLTE
;
A
#
# COMPACT_ATOMS: atom_id res chain seq x y z
N MET A 1 13.34 15.09 13.49
CA MET A 1 13.46 14.81 12.04
C MET A 1 12.66 13.56 11.64
N ALA A 2 12.94 12.38 12.21
CA ALA A 2 12.30 11.11 11.85
C ALA A 2 10.76 11.13 11.95
N ARG A 3 10.19 11.71 13.01
CA ARG A 3 8.73 11.83 13.19
C ARG A 3 8.02 12.58 12.04
N LEU A 4 8.59 13.70 11.58
CA LEU A 4 8.01 14.48 10.48
C LEU A 4 8.06 13.74 9.15
N LEU A 5 9.12 12.95 8.93
CA LEU A 5 9.22 12.09 7.75
C LEU A 5 8.14 11.00 7.79
N LEU A 6 7.97 10.33 8.93
CA LEU A 6 6.95 9.29 9.10
C LEU A 6 5.53 9.83 8.94
N ASP A 7 5.25 11.02 9.49
CA ASP A 7 3.94 11.65 9.34
C ASP A 7 3.66 12.01 7.88
N ARG A 8 4.62 12.62 7.18
CA ARG A 8 4.49 12.89 5.74
C ARG A 8 4.30 11.60 4.94
N THR A 9 5.13 10.58 5.19
CA THR A 9 5.04 9.31 4.45
C THR A 9 3.71 8.60 4.72
N PHE A 10 3.17 8.69 5.94
CA PHE A 10 1.84 8.19 6.26
C PHE A 10 0.77 8.86 5.40
N ASP A 11 0.77 10.20 5.35
CA ASP A 11 -0.18 10.98 4.56
C ASP A 11 -0.05 10.66 3.06
N GLU A 12 1.18 10.60 2.53
CA GLU A 12 1.43 10.24 1.12
C GLU A 12 0.94 8.83 0.78
N ILE A 13 1.17 7.83 1.64
CA ILE A 13 0.67 6.47 1.40
C ILE A 13 -0.86 6.45 1.48
N LEU A 14 -1.47 7.21 2.40
CA LEU A 14 -2.92 7.30 2.53
C LEU A 14 -3.55 7.92 1.27
N ASP A 15 -2.99 9.01 0.77
CA ASP A 15 -3.43 9.67 -0.46
C ASP A 15 -3.30 8.71 -1.66
N LEU A 16 -2.17 8.02 -1.79
CA LEU A 16 -1.97 7.01 -2.84
C LEU A 16 -2.96 5.84 -2.76
N LEU A 17 -3.32 5.39 -1.54
CA LEU A 17 -4.33 4.35 -1.35
C LEU A 17 -5.71 4.82 -1.82
N VAL A 18 -6.07 6.07 -1.51
CA VAL A 18 -7.31 6.69 -1.97
C VAL A 18 -7.33 6.80 -3.49
N GLU A 19 -6.26 7.30 -4.10
CA GLU A 19 -6.13 7.41 -5.55
C GLU A 19 -6.20 6.05 -6.26
N ALA A 20 -5.51 5.04 -5.74
CA ALA A 20 -5.53 3.68 -6.31
C ALA A 20 -6.95 3.08 -6.28
N ARG A 21 -7.68 3.27 -5.17
CA ARG A 21 -9.09 2.86 -5.04
C ARG A 21 -9.98 3.59 -6.04
N ASP A 22 -9.80 4.89 -6.18
CA ASP A 22 -10.62 5.72 -7.05
C ASP A 22 -10.36 5.38 -8.53
N CYS A 23 -9.10 5.10 -8.89
CA CYS A 23 -8.71 4.57 -10.19
C CYS A 23 -9.38 3.21 -10.49
N ALA A 24 -9.29 2.26 -9.54
CA ALA A 24 -9.96 0.96 -9.67
C ALA A 24 -11.48 1.10 -9.83
N THR A 25 -12.09 2.05 -9.13
CA THR A 25 -13.53 2.35 -9.23
C THR A 25 -13.89 2.95 -10.59
N ALA A 26 -13.05 3.85 -11.12
CA ALA A 26 -13.23 4.44 -12.44
C ALA A 26 -13.13 3.39 -13.57
N MET A 27 -12.23 2.41 -13.46
CA MET A 27 -12.16 1.27 -14.38
C MET A 27 -13.46 0.47 -14.40
N ARG A 28 -14.05 0.19 -13.23
CA ARG A 28 -15.32 -0.56 -13.12
C ARG A 28 -16.52 0.17 -13.75
N ARG A 29 -16.45 1.50 -13.86
CA ARG A 29 -17.50 2.32 -14.51
C ARG A 29 -17.42 2.30 -16.04
N ARG A 30 -16.37 1.74 -16.64
CA ARG A 30 -16.24 1.64 -18.10
C ARG A 30 -17.28 0.66 -18.68
N PRO A 31 -17.81 0.92 -19.90
CA PRO A 31 -18.76 0.02 -20.55
C PRO A 31 -18.21 -1.41 -20.69
N VAL A 32 -19.08 -2.42 -20.58
CA VAL A 32 -18.69 -3.86 -20.68
C VAL A 32 -17.92 -4.15 -21.97
N ALA A 33 -18.37 -3.61 -23.11
CA ALA A 33 -17.69 -3.76 -24.41
C ALA A 33 -16.24 -3.25 -24.40
N ARG A 34 -15.88 -2.35 -23.48
CA ARG A 34 -14.54 -1.79 -23.31
C ARG A 34 -13.71 -2.51 -22.23
N ARG A 35 -14.30 -3.47 -21.50
CA ARG A 35 -13.66 -4.27 -20.43
C ARG A 35 -13.21 -5.66 -20.86
N ILE A 36 -13.78 -6.22 -21.93
CA ILE A 36 -13.49 -7.61 -22.30
C ILE A 36 -12.14 -7.66 -23.02
N GLY A 37 -11.10 -8.09 -22.31
CA GLY A 37 -9.78 -8.30 -22.88
C GLY A 37 -8.66 -8.51 -21.85
N VAL A 38 -7.55 -9.07 -22.30
CA VAL A 38 -6.33 -9.30 -21.49
C VAL A 38 -5.81 -8.01 -20.85
N ALA A 39 -5.97 -6.87 -21.52
CA ALA A 39 -5.54 -5.56 -21.02
C ALA A 39 -6.29 -5.13 -19.75
N GLU A 40 -7.58 -5.41 -19.63
CA GLU A 40 -8.38 -5.02 -18.46
C GLU A 40 -8.07 -5.92 -17.26
N ILE A 41 -7.86 -7.23 -17.50
CA ILE A 41 -7.43 -8.18 -16.46
C ILE A 41 -6.05 -7.76 -15.93
N ARG A 42 -5.13 -7.40 -16.82
CA ARG A 42 -3.81 -6.89 -16.44
C ARG A 42 -3.93 -5.60 -15.64
N ALA A 43 -4.72 -4.62 -16.09
CA ALA A 43 -4.95 -3.38 -15.36
C ALA A 43 -5.55 -3.62 -13.97
N SER A 44 -6.47 -4.57 -13.84
CA SER A 44 -7.07 -4.95 -12.55
C SER A 44 -6.05 -5.63 -11.63
N SER A 45 -5.21 -6.52 -12.19
CA SER A 45 -4.10 -7.15 -11.45
C SER A 45 -3.11 -6.11 -10.95
N GLU A 46 -2.73 -5.14 -11.78
CA GLU A 46 -1.84 -4.05 -11.39
C GLU A 46 -2.46 -3.15 -10.31
N ALA A 47 -3.74 -2.83 -10.42
CA ALA A 47 -4.44 -2.06 -9.38
C ALA A 47 -4.42 -2.79 -8.03
N LEU A 48 -4.65 -4.10 -8.03
CA LEU A 48 -4.55 -4.94 -6.82
C LEU A 48 -3.10 -5.02 -6.31
N ARG A 49 -2.12 -5.13 -7.22
CA ARG A 49 -0.69 -5.16 -6.90
C ARG A 49 -0.29 -3.85 -6.20
N VAL A 50 -0.62 -2.70 -6.77
CA VAL A 50 -0.36 -1.38 -6.17
C VAL A 50 -1.04 -1.25 -4.80
N THR A 51 -2.32 -1.59 -4.71
CA THR A 51 -3.07 -1.51 -3.44
C THR A 51 -2.42 -2.38 -2.36
N SER A 52 -2.03 -3.62 -2.69
CA SER A 52 -1.36 -4.52 -1.75
C SER A 52 -0.03 -3.94 -1.25
N ARG A 53 0.78 -3.37 -2.15
CA ARG A 53 2.07 -2.75 -1.79
C ARG A 53 1.88 -1.57 -0.85
N LEU A 54 0.93 -0.69 -1.15
CA LEU A 54 0.63 0.48 -0.32
C LEU A 54 0.09 0.07 1.06
N THR A 55 -0.75 -0.96 1.14
CA THR A 55 -1.24 -1.49 2.43
C THR A 55 -0.10 -2.02 3.29
N HIS A 56 0.86 -2.76 2.73
CA HIS A 56 2.02 -3.23 3.47
C HIS A 56 2.91 -2.07 3.93
N ALA A 57 3.12 -1.06 3.09
CA ALA A 57 3.85 0.15 3.46
C ALA A 57 3.14 0.92 4.59
N MET A 58 1.81 1.04 4.53
CA MET A 58 1.00 1.67 5.57
C MET A 58 1.13 0.93 6.91
N ALA A 59 1.01 -0.40 6.89
CA ALA A 59 1.21 -1.23 8.08
C ALA A 59 2.58 -0.99 8.72
N TRP A 60 3.65 -0.97 7.90
CA TRP A 60 4.99 -0.72 8.40
C TRP A 60 5.15 0.69 8.99
N VAL A 61 4.64 1.73 8.33
CA VAL A 61 4.71 3.11 8.85
C VAL A 61 3.95 3.25 10.17
N MET A 62 2.79 2.59 10.32
CA MET A 62 2.05 2.58 11.60
C MET A 62 2.87 1.96 12.73
N VAL A 63 3.58 0.84 12.48
CA VAL A 63 4.51 0.25 13.46
C VAL A 63 5.60 1.25 13.83
N GLN A 64 6.22 1.93 12.86
CA GLN A 64 7.25 2.92 13.15
C GLN A 64 6.72 4.11 13.97
N LYS A 65 5.47 4.52 13.72
CA LYS A 65 4.80 5.56 14.51
C LYS A 65 4.53 5.09 15.95
N ALA A 66 4.11 3.85 16.15
CA ALA A 66 3.91 3.25 17.48
C ALA A 66 5.23 3.21 18.29
N VAL A 67 6.36 2.88 17.65
CA VAL A 67 7.69 2.98 18.30
C VAL A 67 7.98 4.41 18.74
N HIS A 68 7.75 5.39 17.88
CA HIS A 68 7.99 6.80 18.20
C HIS A 68 7.04 7.36 19.27
N ALA A 69 5.85 6.79 19.40
CA ALA A 69 4.89 7.12 20.45
C ALA A 69 5.21 6.43 21.78
N GLY A 70 6.14 5.46 21.79
CA GLY A 70 6.45 4.64 22.96
C GLY A 70 5.37 3.58 23.25
N GLU A 71 4.51 3.28 22.28
CA GLU A 71 3.47 2.24 22.39
C GLU A 71 4.04 0.83 22.26
N ILE A 72 5.11 0.67 21.48
CA ILE A 72 5.88 -0.57 21.34
C ILE A 72 7.39 -0.27 21.38
N THR A 73 8.18 -1.26 21.75
CA THR A 73 9.65 -1.17 21.78
C THR A 73 10.27 -1.35 20.37
N PRO A 74 11.49 -0.84 20.14
CA PRO A 74 12.23 -1.12 18.92
C PRO A 74 12.45 -2.63 18.67
N GLU A 75 12.63 -3.39 19.74
CA GLU A 75 12.80 -4.85 19.69
C GLU A 75 11.52 -5.54 19.22
N GLU A 76 10.36 -5.17 19.77
CA GLU A 76 9.06 -5.66 19.29
C GLU A 76 8.85 -5.29 17.82
N ALA A 77 9.12 -4.05 17.42
CA ALA A 77 8.98 -3.62 16.03
C ALA A 77 9.92 -4.35 15.04
N SER A 78 10.97 -5.01 15.54
CA SER A 78 11.89 -5.82 14.73
C SER A 78 11.40 -7.25 14.46
N ALA A 79 10.30 -7.68 15.10
CA ALA A 79 9.69 -8.98 14.88
C ALA A 79 9.30 -9.19 13.42
N GLU A 80 9.37 -10.43 12.94
CA GLU A 80 9.16 -10.77 11.52
C GLU A 80 7.80 -10.29 10.99
N GLU A 81 6.75 -10.36 11.81
CA GLU A 81 5.39 -9.90 11.49
C GLU A 81 5.25 -8.38 11.30
N HIS A 82 6.20 -7.59 11.82
CA HIS A 82 6.21 -6.13 11.74
C HIS A 82 7.16 -5.59 10.66
N ARG A 83 7.95 -6.47 10.04
CA ARG A 83 8.80 -6.09 8.91
C ARG A 83 7.95 -5.74 7.69
N LEU A 84 8.50 -4.90 6.81
CA LEU A 84 7.82 -4.53 5.57
C LEU A 84 7.61 -5.78 4.70
N GLY A 85 6.36 -6.25 4.64
CA GLY A 85 5.95 -7.42 3.86
C GLY A 85 5.72 -7.11 2.37
N GLY A 86 5.25 -8.12 1.63
CA GLY A 86 4.86 -7.97 0.23
C GLY A 86 6.01 -8.03 -0.79
N GLN A 87 7.24 -8.37 -0.38
CA GLN A 87 8.41 -8.45 -1.28
C GLN A 87 8.17 -9.32 -2.51
N SER A 88 7.52 -10.48 -2.32
CA SER A 88 7.18 -11.41 -3.41
C SER A 88 6.24 -10.80 -4.44
N VAL A 89 5.39 -9.85 -4.03
CA VAL A 89 4.44 -9.10 -4.87
C VAL A 89 5.09 -7.83 -5.46
N CYS A 90 6.07 -7.26 -4.77
CA CYS A 90 6.85 -6.08 -5.19
C CYS A 90 7.83 -6.36 -6.32
N LEU A 91 8.48 -7.52 -6.27
CA LEU A 91 9.60 -7.87 -7.15
C LEU A 91 9.20 -8.83 -8.28
N THR A 92 7.91 -9.19 -8.39
CA THR A 92 7.42 -9.88 -9.59
C THR A 92 7.39 -8.88 -10.74
N GLU A 93 8.15 -9.14 -11.81
CA GLU A 93 8.10 -8.39 -13.07
C GLU A 93 6.85 -8.76 -13.88
#